data_AF-A0A4S0N2T0-F1
#
_entry.id   AF-A0A4S0N2T0-F1
#
_cell.length_a   1.000
_cell.length_b   1.000
_cell.length_c   1.000
_cell.angle_alpha   90.00
_cell.angle_beta   90.00
_cell.angle_gamma   90.00
#
_symmetry.space_group_name_H-M   'P 1'
#
loop_
_entity.id
_entity.type
_entity.pdbx_description
1 polymer ?
#
loop_
_entity_poly.entity_id
_entity_poly.type
_entity_poly.pdbx_seq_one_letter_code
_entity_poly.pdbx_strand_id
1 'polypeptide(L)'
;TAVATLSFFALIAGAFGLNFGIGNLILAHTVFCIPFAYMPIRARLEDMDLTLEYAAADLYATPWNAFKRITLPLLVPGIMSGAALAFIVSFDDFTITQLVAGPGQTTLPLYIWNQ
;
A
#
# COMPACT_ATOMS: atom_id res chain seq x y z
N THR A 1 14.34 -9.84 -4.56
CA THR A 1 14.60 -10.31 -3.18
C THR A 1 13.32 -10.34 -2.34
N ALA A 2 12.50 -9.28 -2.30
CA ALA A 2 11.20 -9.30 -1.59
C ALA A 2 10.18 -10.35 -2.11
N VAL A 3 10.09 -10.51 -3.43
CA VAL A 3 9.20 -11.50 -4.07
C VAL A 3 9.61 -12.94 -3.72
N ALA A 4 10.92 -13.22 -3.65
CA ALA A 4 11.46 -14.54 -3.31
C ALA A 4 11.21 -14.89 -1.83
N THR A 5 11.33 -13.92 -0.92
CA THR A 5 11.01 -14.13 0.50
C THR A 5 9.51 -14.36 0.72
N LEU A 6 8.66 -13.67 -0.04
CA LEU A 6 7.20 -13.79 0.08
C LEU A 6 6.71 -15.13 -0.47
N SER A 7 7.26 -15.60 -1.59
CA SER A 7 6.98 -16.93 -2.14
C SER A 7 7.53 -18.08 -1.28
N PHE A 8 8.69 -17.91 -0.64
CA PHE A 8 9.21 -18.86 0.35
C PHE A 8 8.29 -18.99 1.57
N PHE A 9 7.80 -17.86 2.11
CA PHE A 9 6.87 -17.86 3.24
C PHE A 9 5.49 -18.45 2.88
N ALA A 10 5.01 -18.20 1.66
CA ALA A 10 3.75 -18.77 1.15
C ALA A 10 3.82 -20.30 1.01
N LEU A 11 4.95 -20.84 0.56
CA LEU A 11 5.19 -22.29 0.47
C LEU A 11 5.17 -22.96 1.84
N ILE A 12 5.80 -22.33 2.84
CA ILE A 12 5.81 -22.82 4.22
C ILE A 12 4.39 -22.75 4.81
N ALA A 13 3.67 -21.64 4.62
CA ALA A 13 2.30 -21.48 5.11
C ALA A 13 1.33 -22.53 4.50
N GLY A 14 1.52 -22.86 3.21
CA GLY A 14 0.80 -23.95 2.54
C GLY A 14 1.12 -25.33 3.13
N ALA A 15 2.39 -25.59 3.47
CA ALA A 15 2.82 -26.84 4.10
C ALA A 15 2.28 -27.02 5.54
N PHE A 16 2.03 -25.93 6.26
CA PHE A 16 1.44 -25.92 7.60
C PHE A 16 -0.10 -25.94 7.62
N GLY A 17 -0.77 -25.99 6.46
CA GLY A 17 -2.23 -26.12 6.37
C GLY A 17 -3.02 -24.87 6.77
N LEU A 18 -2.37 -23.70 6.85
CA LEU A 18 -3.01 -22.40 7.14
C LEU A 18 -3.73 -21.87 5.90
N ASN A 19 -4.85 -22.50 5.54
CA ASN A 19 -5.71 -22.05 4.44
C ASN A 19 -6.62 -20.90 4.90
N PHE A 20 -6.10 -19.67 4.89
CA PHE A 20 -6.91 -18.45 5.10
C PHE A 20 -7.67 -17.98 3.84
N GLY A 21 -7.73 -18.81 2.78
CA GLY A 21 -8.41 -18.48 1.51
C GLY A 21 -7.96 -17.13 0.94
N ILE A 22 -8.92 -16.33 0.46
CA ILE A 22 -8.69 -14.95 -0.05
C ILE A 22 -8.05 -14.03 1.02
N GLY A 23 -8.22 -14.31 2.31
CA GLY A 23 -7.69 -13.47 3.39
C GLY A 23 -6.17 -13.42 3.47
N ASN A 24 -5.48 -14.54 3.22
CA ASN A 24 -4.01 -14.56 3.20
C ASN A 24 -3.45 -13.73 2.05
N LEU A 25 -4.12 -13.81 0.91
CA LEU A 25 -3.77 -13.06 -0.29
C LEU A 25 -3.90 -11.56 -0.05
N ILE A 26 -5.01 -11.10 0.54
CA ILE A 26 -5.22 -9.69 0.88
C ILE A 26 -4.14 -9.19 1.85
N LEU A 27 -3.81 -9.96 2.88
CA LEU A 27 -2.79 -9.59 3.87
C LEU A 27 -1.40 -9.48 3.24
N ALA A 28 -0.97 -10.49 2.49
CA ALA A 28 0.32 -10.47 1.79
C ALA A 28 0.43 -9.29 0.82
N HIS A 29 -0.64 -9.03 0.07
CA HIS A 29 -0.70 -7.94 -0.90
C HIS A 29 -0.67 -6.56 -0.26
N THR A 30 -1.39 -6.40 0.85
CA THR A 30 -1.41 -5.15 1.62
C THR A 30 -0.02 -4.82 2.14
N VAL A 31 0.68 -5.79 2.72
CA VAL A 31 2.06 -5.60 3.23
C VAL A 31 3.02 -5.22 2.11
N PHE A 32 2.87 -5.80 0.92
CA PHE A 32 3.67 -5.45 -0.24
C PHE A 32 3.40 -4.04 -0.77
N CYS A 33 2.13 -3.59 -0.77
CA CYS A 33 1.75 -2.27 -1.29
C CYS A 33 2.10 -1.09 -0.35
N ILE A 34 2.23 -1.31 0.96
CA ILE A 34 2.56 -0.27 1.95
C ILE A 34 3.80 0.57 1.58
N PRO A 35 4.99 0.01 1.30
CA PRO A 35 6.18 0.81 0.98
C PRO A 35 6.01 1.67 -0.28
N PHE A 36 5.24 1.18 -1.26
CA PHE A 36 4.94 1.90 -2.49
C PHE A 36 3.99 3.08 -2.26
N ALA A 37 2.98 2.93 -1.39
CA ALA A 37 2.12 4.05 -0.97
C ALA A 37 2.89 5.07 -0.12
N TYR A 38 3.78 4.59 0.76
CA TYR A 38 4.52 5.42 1.70
C TYR A 38 5.56 6.33 1.03
N MET A 39 6.24 5.86 -0.02
CA MET A 39 7.30 6.63 -0.67
C MET A 39 6.85 8.02 -1.17
N PRO A 40 5.75 8.15 -1.95
CA PRO A 40 5.28 9.45 -2.42
C PRO A 40 4.75 10.35 -1.28
N ILE A 41 4.15 9.74 -0.25
CA ILE A 41 3.66 10.48 0.93
C ILE A 41 4.82 11.08 1.70
N ARG A 42 5.88 10.29 1.95
CA ARG A 42 7.10 10.76 2.62
C ARG A 42 7.79 11.86 1.81
N ALA A 43 7.92 11.69 0.49
CA ALA A 43 8.54 12.69 -0.37
C ALA A 43 7.79 14.03 -0.29
N ARG A 44 6.46 14.02 -0.21
CA ARG A 44 5.67 15.24 0.02
C ARG A 44 5.82 15.81 1.42
N LEU A 45 5.93 14.97 2.44
CA LEU A 45 6.13 15.43 3.80
C LEU A 45 7.50 16.13 3.97
N GLU A 46 8.55 15.64 3.31
CA GLU A 46 9.88 16.24 3.32
C GLU A 46 9.96 17.57 2.55
N ASP A 47 9.10 17.75 1.55
CA ASP A 47 9.00 18.97 0.74
C ASP A 47 8.21 20.09 1.43
N MET A 48 7.45 19.76 2.49
CA MET A 48 6.63 20.72 3.23
C MET A 48 7.47 21.51 4.25
N ASP A 49 7.40 22.83 4.17
CA ASP A 49 7.97 23.73 5.16
C ASP A 49 7.01 23.93 6.36
N LEU A 50 7.58 23.95 7.57
CA LEU A 50 6.86 24.10 8.83
C LEU A 50 6.43 25.56 9.10
N THR A 51 6.83 26.52 8.25
CA THR A 51 6.48 27.94 8.39
C THR A 51 4.99 28.19 8.57
N LEU A 52 4.12 27.49 7.84
CA LEU A 52 2.66 27.64 7.98
C LEU A 52 2.13 27.10 9.32
N GLU A 53 2.77 26.05 9.84
CA GLU A 53 2.39 25.43 11.11
C GLU A 53 2.81 26.32 12.30
N TYR A 54 3.99 26.94 12.22
CA TYR A 54 4.43 27.95 13.18
C TYR A 54 3.54 29.20 13.16
N ALA A 55 3.17 29.71 11.98
CA ALA A 55 2.25 30.84 11.87
C ALA A 55 0.86 30.52 12.48
N ALA A 56 0.39 29.28 12.32
CA ALA A 56 -0.86 28.85 12.96
C ALA A 56 -0.73 28.78 14.48
N ALA A 57 0.41 28.31 14.99
CA ALA A 57 0.70 28.28 16.43
C ALA A 57 0.77 29.70 17.03
N ASP A 58 1.33 30.68 16.29
CA ASP A 58 1.34 32.09 16.70
C ASP A 58 -0.08 32.69 16.78
N LEU A 59 -1.00 32.23 15.93
CA LEU A 59 -2.43 32.56 16.00
C LEU A 59 -3.19 31.73 17.06
N TYR A 60 -2.49 31.05 17.96
CA TYR A 60 -3.06 30.22 19.02
C TYR A 60 -3.85 29.00 18.51
N ALA A 61 -3.60 28.54 17.27
CA ALA A 61 -4.23 27.33 16.77
C ALA A 61 -3.67 26.10 17.49
N THR A 62 -4.56 25.16 17.84
CA THR A 62 -4.16 23.87 18.39
C THR A 62 -3.50 23.00 17.31
N PRO A 63 -2.55 22.11 17.67
CA PRO A 63 -1.87 21.23 16.71
C PRO A 63 -2.82 20.42 15.83
N TRP A 64 -3.96 19.99 16.39
CA TRP A 64 -4.99 19.27 15.64
C TRP A 64 -5.67 20.14 14.58
N ASN A 65 -5.92 21.41 14.89
CA ASN A 65 -6.49 22.37 13.93
C ASN A 65 -5.49 22.73 12.83
N ALA A 66 -4.22 22.92 13.18
CA ALA A 66 -3.14 23.15 12.22
C ALA A 66 -2.99 21.94 11.28
N PHE A 67 -2.93 20.72 11.82
CA PHE A 67 -2.87 19.50 11.04
C PHE A 67 -4.03 19.38 10.05
N LYS A 68 -5.28 19.52 10.52
CA LYS A 68 -6.45 19.31 9.66
C LYS A 68 -6.62 20.39 8.59
N ARG A 69 -6.25 21.65 8.88
CA ARG A 69 -6.48 22.80 7.99
C ARG A 69 -5.30 23.14 7.09
N ILE A 70 -4.08 22.75 7.48
CA ILE A 70 -2.85 23.11 6.78
C ILE A 70 -2.17 21.83 6.30
N THR A 71 -1.74 20.98 7.24
CA THR A 71 -0.87 19.84 6.93
C THR A 71 -1.56 18.79 6.07
N LEU A 72 -2.81 18.43 6.41
CA LEU A 72 -3.62 17.45 5.69
C LEU A 72 -3.92 17.88 4.23
N PRO A 73 -4.50 19.06 3.93
CA PRO A 73 -4.77 19.46 2.56
C PRO A 73 -3.51 19.64 1.70
N LEU A 74 -2.39 20.04 2.30
CA LEU A 74 -1.09 20.09 1.61
C LEU A 74 -0.53 18.68 1.33
N LEU A 75 -0.80 17.71 2.20
CA LEU A 75 -0.45 16.29 2.01
C LEU A 75 -1.33 15.55 1.00
N VAL A 76 -2.59 15.97 0.79
CA VAL A 76 -3.55 15.33 -0.13
C VAL A 76 -2.94 14.99 -1.50
N PRO A 77 -2.26 15.89 -2.23
CA PRO A 77 -1.66 15.55 -3.51
C PRO A 77 -0.61 14.42 -3.40
N GLY A 78 0.17 14.36 -2.31
CA GLY A 78 1.10 13.28 -2.04
C GLY A 78 0.44 11.94 -1.75
N ILE A 79 -0.63 11.98 -0.96
CA ILE A 79 -1.47 10.81 -0.68
C ILE A 79 -2.10 10.28 -1.97
N MET A 80 -2.58 11.17 -2.85
CA MET A 80 -3.12 10.77 -4.15
C MET A 80 -2.06 10.12 -5.05
N SER A 81 -0.86 10.67 -5.12
CA SER A 81 0.25 10.05 -5.85
C SER A 81 0.63 8.68 -5.27
N GLY A 82 0.69 8.56 -3.94
CA GLY A 82 0.93 7.29 -3.25
C GLY A 82 -0.16 6.25 -3.52
N ALA A 83 -1.42 6.67 -3.48
CA ALA A 83 -2.58 5.82 -3.77
C ALA A 83 -2.57 5.34 -5.22
N ALA A 84 -2.28 6.24 -6.18
CA ALA A 84 -2.18 5.87 -7.59
C ALA A 84 -1.04 4.88 -7.86
N LEU A 85 0.12 5.09 -7.25
CA LEU A 85 1.27 4.20 -7.40
C LEU A 85 0.98 2.82 -6.79
N ALA A 86 0.44 2.78 -5.57
CA ALA A 86 0.02 1.54 -4.93
C ALA A 86 -1.09 0.82 -5.73
N PHE A 87 -2.02 1.56 -6.33
CA PHE A 87 -3.04 0.99 -7.19
C PHE A 87 -2.46 0.36 -8.47
N ILE A 88 -1.54 1.05 -9.15
CA ILE A 88 -0.86 0.52 -10.35
C ILE A 88 -0.06 -0.74 -10.00
N VAL A 89 0.72 -0.71 -8.91
CA VAL A 89 1.49 -1.87 -8.44
C VAL A 89 0.57 -3.02 -8.06
N SER A 90 -0.55 -2.74 -7.41
CA SER A 90 -1.56 -3.75 -7.06
C SER A 90 -2.21 -4.38 -8.29
N PHE A 91 -2.45 -3.58 -9.33
CA PHE A 91 -3.06 -4.02 -10.58
C PHE A 91 -2.08 -4.83 -11.45
N ASP A 92 -0.78 -4.54 -11.36
CA ASP A 92 0.30 -5.26 -12.04
C ASP A 92 0.64 -6.61 -11.37
N ASP A 93 0.16 -6.86 -10.14
CA ASP A 93 0.52 -8.03 -9.36
C ASP A 93 -0.26 -9.32 -9.73
N PHE A 94 -0.27 -9.61 -11.03
CA PHE A 94 -0.62 -10.93 -11.56
C PHE A 94 0.38 -12.01 -11.12
N THR A 95 1.64 -11.65 -10.88
CA THR A 95 2.73 -12.59 -10.60
C THR A 95 2.60 -13.25 -9.22
N ILE A 96 2.24 -12.49 -8.17
CA ILE A 96 2.03 -13.07 -6.82
C ILE A 96 0.71 -13.83 -6.74
N THR A 97 -0.35 -13.32 -7.39
CA THR A 97 -1.63 -14.04 -7.45
C THR A 97 -1.50 -15.39 -8.17
N GLN A 98 -0.71 -15.48 -9.24
CA GLN A 98 -0.46 -16.74 -9.95
C GLN A 98 0.44 -17.72 -9.15
N LEU A 99 1.38 -17.22 -8.33
CA LEU A 99 2.24 -18.07 -7.47
C LEU A 99 1.56 -18.54 -6.18
N VAL A 100 0.57 -17.80 -5.66
CA VAL A 100 -0.10 -18.06 -4.37
C VAL A 100 -1.52 -18.61 -4.55
N ALA A 101 -2.13 -18.51 -5.74
CA ALA A 101 -3.44 -19.10 -6.00
C ALA A 101 -3.39 -20.64 -5.89
N GLY A 102 -3.97 -21.17 -4.82
CA GLY A 102 -4.34 -22.57 -4.72
C GLY A 102 -5.43 -22.96 -5.75
N PRO A 103 -5.58 -24.26 -6.05
CA PRO A 103 -6.51 -24.74 -7.07
C PRO A 103 -7.93 -24.23 -6.82
N GLY A 104 -8.50 -23.51 -7.80
CA GLY A 104 -9.89 -23.02 -7.79
C GLY A 104 -10.11 -21.53 -7.47
N GLN A 105 -9.06 -20.74 -7.28
CA GLN A 105 -9.18 -19.28 -7.08
C GLN A 105 -8.88 -18.52 -8.38
N THR A 106 -9.84 -18.53 -9.32
CA THR A 106 -9.69 -17.85 -10.62
C THR A 106 -9.97 -16.35 -10.50
N THR A 107 -8.92 -15.55 -10.38
CA THR A 107 -9.00 -14.10 -10.58
C THR A 107 -9.07 -13.77 -12.07
N LEU A 108 -9.60 -12.60 -12.43
CA LEU A 108 -9.80 -12.16 -13.83
C LEU A 108 -8.60 -12.42 -14.77
N PRO A 109 -7.33 -12.26 -14.32
CA PRO A 109 -6.14 -12.56 -15.15
C PRO A 109 -5.88 -14.06 -15.40
N LEU A 110 -6.21 -14.95 -14.46
CA LEU A 110 -6.06 -16.41 -14.63
C LEU A 110 -7.00 -16.96 -15.71
N TYR A 111 -8.15 -16.33 -15.89
CA TYR A 111 -9.09 -16.67 -16.95
C TYR A 111 -8.53 -16.32 -18.35
N ILE A 112 -7.84 -15.19 -18.48
CA ILE A 112 -7.27 -14.74 -19.76
C ILE A 112 -6.05 -15.58 -20.16
N TRP A 113 -5.27 -16.04 -19.19
CA TRP A 113 -4.12 -16.92 -19.44
C TRP A 113 -4.49 -18.38 -19.79
N ASN A 114 -5.65 -18.85 -19.31
CA ASN A 114 -6.10 -20.23 -19.52
C ASN A 114 -6.95 -20.41 -20.80
N GLN A 115 -6.89 -19.43 -21.70
CA GLN A 115 -7.38 -19.46 -23.09
C GLN A 115 -6.16 -19.44 -24.02
#